data_AF-A0A1A8GEN9-F1
#
_entry.id   AF-A0A1A8GEN9-F1
#
_cell.length_a   1.000
_cell.length_b   1.000
_cell.length_c   1.000
_cell.angle_alpha   90.00
_cell.angle_beta   90.00
_cell.angle_gamma   90.00
#
_symmetry.space_group_name_H-M   'P 1'
#
loop_
_entity.id
_entity.type
_entity.pdbx_description
1 polymer ?
#
loop_
_entity_poly.entity_id
_entity_poly.type
_entity_poly.pdbx_seq_one_letter_code
_entity_poly.pdbx_strand_id
1 'polypeptide(L)'
;CDFEKSLCGWSADPHSGVSWTLHTASSGSSGHGTHGTWQDLSLGSDNFSGNYLHLDAGSHTQRKKARLLSPEVGPERGPLCLLFYYQLQGEAQGSLRVLLRDTNQEDTPLWALKGDQGPHWREGRTILPQSPKEYQVVFEGFFDHPTRGHIRIDNIHMSNSIELEQCAQPLPALTSGIPNRKTVDLGNDPAFNHKQHINGGWPPFFSTPSSDLDPPSVTLVSEKDKDNAWLYTLDPILLTIIVMSSLGVLMGAVCAGLLLYCTCSYSGLSSRSSTTLENYNFELYDGIKHKVKINQQRCCSEA
;
A
#
# COMPACT_ATOMS: atom_id res chain seq x y z
N CYS A 1 2.06 -18.52 10.05
CA CYS A 1 0.95 -19.45 10.24
C CYS A 1 0.68 -20.07 8.89
N ASP A 2 1.05 -21.33 8.76
CA ASP A 2 1.03 -22.16 7.56
C ASP A 2 -0.13 -23.19 7.59
N PHE A 3 -0.97 -23.17 8.63
CA PHE A 3 -2.13 -24.05 8.81
C PHE A 3 -1.87 -25.57 8.81
N GLU A 4 -0.60 -26.00 8.78
CA GLU A 4 -0.22 -27.42 8.72
C GLU A 4 -0.57 -28.19 10.00
N LYS A 5 -0.44 -27.54 11.15
CA LYS A 5 -0.69 -28.18 12.47
C LYS A 5 -1.88 -27.59 13.22
N SER A 6 -2.18 -26.31 13.00
CA SER A 6 -3.24 -25.59 13.72
C SER A 6 -3.55 -24.26 13.03
N LEU A 7 -4.62 -23.59 13.47
CA LEU A 7 -4.95 -22.23 13.06
C LEU A 7 -4.06 -21.15 13.72
N CYS A 8 -3.04 -21.51 14.50
CA CYS A 8 -2.11 -20.56 15.15
C CYS A 8 -2.80 -19.44 15.98
N GLY A 9 -3.96 -19.72 16.56
CA GLY A 9 -4.79 -18.76 17.29
C GLY A 9 -5.68 -17.87 16.42
N TRP A 10 -5.62 -17.98 15.10
CA TRP A 10 -6.62 -17.40 14.21
C TRP A 10 -7.98 -18.08 14.44
N SER A 11 -9.05 -17.29 14.41
CA SER A 11 -10.40 -17.78 14.64
C SER A 11 -11.41 -17.13 13.69
N ALA A 12 -12.50 -17.82 13.39
CA ALA A 12 -13.59 -17.25 12.61
C ALA A 12 -14.37 -16.23 13.47
N ASP A 13 -14.81 -15.12 12.87
CA ASP A 13 -15.67 -14.16 13.55
C ASP A 13 -17.06 -14.79 13.78
N PRO A 14 -17.52 -14.96 15.04
CA PRO A 14 -18.80 -15.61 15.33
C PRO A 14 -20.01 -14.82 14.81
N HIS A 15 -19.86 -13.52 14.51
CA HIS A 15 -20.96 -12.67 14.04
C HIS A 15 -21.11 -12.65 12.51
N SER A 16 -20.15 -13.23 11.79
CA SER A 16 -20.07 -13.12 10.32
C SER A 16 -21.05 -14.02 9.58
N GLY A 17 -21.57 -15.07 10.22
CA GLY A 17 -22.54 -16.02 9.63
C GLY A 17 -22.00 -16.89 8.49
N VAL A 18 -20.78 -16.64 8.03
CA VAL A 18 -20.03 -17.41 7.04
C VAL A 18 -18.58 -17.48 7.51
N SER A 19 -17.94 -18.64 7.43
CA SER A 19 -16.59 -18.83 7.96
C SER A 19 -15.66 -19.42 6.91
N TRP A 20 -14.38 -19.07 7.03
CA TRP A 20 -13.31 -19.72 6.29
C TRP A 20 -13.23 -21.20 6.65
N THR A 21 -13.03 -22.06 5.65
CA THR A 21 -12.95 -23.50 5.85
C THR A 21 -11.51 -23.97 5.68
N LEU A 22 -11.03 -24.84 6.58
CA LEU A 22 -9.72 -25.47 6.45
C LEU A 22 -9.78 -26.60 5.43
N HIS A 23 -9.02 -26.46 4.34
CA HIS A 23 -8.69 -27.57 3.46
C HIS A 23 -7.51 -28.33 4.06
N THR A 24 -7.66 -29.64 4.25
CA THR A 24 -6.58 -30.53 4.70
C THR A 24 -6.17 -31.46 3.57
N ALA A 25 -4.87 -31.47 3.23
CA ALA A 25 -4.38 -32.41 2.24
C ALA A 25 -4.53 -33.86 2.74
N SER A 26 -5.00 -34.76 1.88
CA SER A 26 -5.15 -36.18 2.23
C SER A 26 -3.79 -36.83 2.45
N SER A 27 -3.59 -37.56 3.56
CA SER A 27 -2.34 -38.28 3.90
C SER A 27 -1.91 -39.37 2.89
N GLY A 28 -2.60 -39.53 1.76
CA GLY A 28 -2.32 -40.51 0.70
C GLY A 28 -1.33 -40.04 -0.37
N SER A 29 -0.98 -38.74 -0.43
CA SER A 29 0.13 -38.26 -1.25
C SER A 29 1.43 -38.35 -0.45
N SER A 30 1.93 -39.58 -0.28
CA SER A 30 3.25 -39.89 0.28
C SER A 30 4.37 -39.51 -0.71
N GLY A 31 4.41 -38.25 -1.12
CA GLY A 31 5.60 -37.61 -1.66
C GLY A 31 6.34 -36.99 -0.49
N HIS A 32 7.43 -37.60 -0.06
CA HIS A 32 8.38 -36.94 0.84
C HIS A 32 8.84 -35.63 0.22
N GLY A 33 8.29 -34.53 0.72
CA GLY A 33 8.79 -33.22 0.40
C GLY A 33 8.03 -32.19 1.21
N THR A 34 8.79 -31.50 2.05
CA THR A 34 8.45 -30.24 2.69
C THR A 34 8.17 -29.17 1.62
N HIS A 35 7.11 -29.34 0.83
CA HIS A 35 6.69 -28.43 -0.24
C HIS A 35 5.79 -27.30 0.28
N GLY A 36 5.69 -27.10 1.59
CA GLY A 36 5.07 -25.91 2.20
C GLY A 36 6.01 -24.69 2.29
N THR A 37 7.06 -24.60 1.46
CA THR A 37 7.95 -23.43 1.48
C THR A 37 7.38 -22.31 0.61
N TRP A 38 7.67 -21.06 0.99
CA TRP A 38 7.39 -19.83 0.22
C TRP A 38 7.76 -19.94 -1.28
N GLN A 39 8.71 -20.83 -1.62
CA GLN A 39 9.18 -21.09 -2.98
C GLN A 39 8.26 -22.02 -3.80
N ASP A 40 7.53 -22.94 -3.18
CA ASP A 40 6.58 -23.79 -3.91
C ASP A 40 5.32 -23.01 -4.30
N LEU A 41 4.86 -22.12 -3.40
CA LEU A 41 3.78 -21.19 -3.66
C LEU A 41 4.11 -20.18 -4.77
N SER A 42 5.38 -19.75 -4.89
CA SER A 42 5.79 -18.83 -5.96
C SER A 42 5.97 -19.50 -7.32
N LEU A 43 6.09 -20.84 -7.37
CA LEU A 43 6.23 -21.60 -8.61
C LEU A 43 4.89 -21.90 -9.31
N GLY A 44 3.77 -21.44 -8.74
CA GLY A 44 2.46 -21.47 -9.40
C GLY A 44 1.95 -22.88 -9.71
N SER A 45 2.49 -23.90 -9.04
CA SER A 45 2.11 -25.29 -9.23
C SER A 45 0.69 -25.53 -8.69
N ASP A 46 -0.19 -26.03 -9.56
CA ASP A 46 -1.54 -26.52 -9.19
C ASP A 46 -1.49 -27.70 -8.20
N ASN A 47 -0.30 -28.21 -7.88
CA ASN A 47 -0.04 -29.37 -7.06
C ASN A 47 0.39 -29.01 -5.62
N PHE A 48 -0.23 -27.97 -5.05
CA PHE A 48 -0.02 -27.60 -3.65
C PHE A 48 -0.58 -28.71 -2.74
N SER A 49 0.30 -29.36 -1.98
CA SER A 49 -0.02 -30.48 -1.11
C SER A 49 -0.16 -30.10 0.37
N GLY A 50 -0.24 -28.81 0.69
CA GLY A 50 -0.40 -28.29 2.04
C GLY A 50 -1.84 -27.97 2.46
N ASN A 51 -2.00 -27.60 3.71
CA ASN A 51 -3.24 -27.10 4.26
C ASN A 51 -3.41 -25.62 3.92
N TYR A 52 -4.65 -25.17 3.76
CA TYR A 52 -4.93 -23.74 3.54
C TYR A 52 -6.37 -23.42 3.94
N LEU A 53 -6.65 -22.15 4.18
CA LEU A 53 -8.02 -21.69 4.39
C LEU A 53 -8.64 -21.30 3.05
N HIS A 54 -9.90 -21.68 2.83
CA HIS A 54 -10.62 -21.38 1.60
C HIS A 54 -12.06 -20.92 1.83
N LEU A 55 -12.57 -20.23 0.82
CA LEU A 55 -13.96 -19.84 0.63
C LEU A 55 -14.33 -20.10 -0.82
N ASP A 56 -15.43 -20.83 -1.03
CA ASP A 56 -15.97 -21.06 -2.36
C ASP A 56 -17.17 -20.13 -2.60
N ALA A 57 -17.28 -19.67 -3.84
CA ALA A 57 -18.41 -18.87 -4.27
C ALA A 57 -19.68 -19.72 -4.33
N GLY A 58 -20.78 -19.15 -3.84
CA GLY A 58 -22.09 -19.76 -3.90
C GLY A 58 -23.13 -18.89 -3.19
N SER A 59 -24.39 -19.34 -3.21
CA SER A 59 -25.49 -18.58 -2.60
C SER A 59 -25.30 -18.32 -1.10
N HIS A 60 -24.52 -19.16 -0.41
CA HIS A 60 -24.25 -19.01 1.02
C HIS A 60 -23.17 -17.95 1.31
N THR A 61 -22.29 -17.63 0.36
CA THR A 61 -21.19 -16.64 0.48
C THR A 61 -21.45 -15.36 -0.32
N GLN A 62 -22.49 -15.32 -1.15
CA GLN A 62 -22.86 -14.14 -1.92
C GLN A 62 -23.24 -12.97 -0.99
N ARG A 63 -22.53 -11.84 -1.12
CA ARG A 63 -22.69 -10.59 -0.34
C ARG A 63 -22.62 -10.80 1.18
N LYS A 64 -22.13 -11.94 1.63
CA LYS A 64 -21.86 -12.23 3.04
C LYS A 64 -20.36 -12.27 3.24
N LYS A 65 -19.91 -11.62 4.31
CA LYS A 65 -18.50 -11.44 4.62
C LYS A 65 -18.05 -12.57 5.53
N ALA A 66 -17.17 -13.43 5.05
CA ALA A 66 -16.47 -14.38 5.91
C ALA A 66 -15.25 -13.69 6.51
N ARG A 67 -15.07 -13.77 7.82
CA ARG A 67 -14.02 -13.04 8.54
C ARG A 67 -13.16 -13.99 9.38
N LEU A 68 -11.85 -13.89 9.20
CA LEU A 68 -10.85 -14.58 10.00
C LEU A 68 -10.08 -13.56 10.84
N LEU A 69 -10.13 -13.70 12.16
CA LEU A 69 -9.55 -12.79 13.15
C LEU A 69 -8.20 -13.34 13.63
N SER A 70 -7.19 -12.49 13.69
CA SER A 70 -5.91 -12.83 14.31
C SER A 70 -6.02 -12.85 15.84
N PRO A 71 -5.05 -13.46 16.54
CA PRO A 71 -4.76 -13.07 17.93
C PRO A 71 -4.53 -11.56 18.05
N GLU A 72 -4.69 -11.01 19.24
CA GLU A 72 -4.45 -9.59 19.50
C GLU A 72 -2.98 -9.21 19.23
N VAL A 73 -2.81 -8.10 18.53
CA VAL A 73 -1.53 -7.46 18.28
C VAL A 73 -1.35 -6.33 19.29
N GLY A 74 -0.42 -6.54 20.22
CA GLY A 74 -0.10 -5.57 21.26
C GLY A 74 0.68 -4.35 20.77
N PRO A 75 0.68 -3.25 21.54
CA PRO A 75 1.27 -1.96 21.17
C PRO A 75 2.80 -2.03 20.94
N GLU A 76 3.48 -2.91 21.66
CA GLU A 76 4.93 -3.11 21.58
C GLU A 76 5.41 -3.84 20.32
N ARG A 77 4.48 -4.29 19.46
CA ARG A 77 4.84 -5.10 18.29
C ARG A 77 5.03 -4.29 17.01
N GLY A 78 4.55 -3.05 16.94
CA GLY A 78 4.47 -2.28 15.69
C GLY A 78 5.63 -1.30 15.47
N PRO A 79 5.84 -0.85 14.21
CA PRO A 79 5.12 -1.26 13.00
C PRO A 79 5.60 -2.62 12.46
N LEU A 80 4.70 -3.36 11.79
CA LEU A 80 4.98 -4.69 11.24
C LEU A 80 4.68 -4.74 9.75
N CYS A 81 5.37 -5.62 9.03
CA CYS A 81 4.97 -6.06 7.71
C CYS A 81 4.12 -7.34 7.82
N LEU A 82 2.87 -7.28 7.39
CA LEU A 82 2.03 -8.45 7.17
C LEU A 82 2.28 -8.99 5.76
N LEU A 83 2.66 -10.26 5.66
CA LEU A 83 2.74 -11.02 4.41
C LEU A 83 1.81 -12.21 4.48
N PHE A 84 1.24 -12.57 3.33
CA PHE A 84 0.37 -13.73 3.19
C PHE A 84 0.36 -14.16 1.73
N TYR A 85 -0.01 -15.40 1.46
CA TYR A 85 -0.33 -15.83 0.10
C TYR A 85 -1.82 -15.95 -0.07
N TYR A 86 -2.26 -15.64 -1.29
CA TYR A 86 -3.64 -15.80 -1.69
C TYR A 86 -3.74 -16.38 -3.11
N GLN A 87 -4.85 -17.04 -3.36
CA GLN A 87 -5.32 -17.38 -4.70
C GLN A 87 -6.77 -16.91 -4.80
N LEU A 88 -7.08 -16.06 -5.78
CA LEU A 88 -8.39 -15.50 -5.98
C LEU A 88 -8.77 -15.70 -7.45
N GLN A 89 -9.68 -16.62 -7.72
CA GLN A 89 -10.02 -17.01 -9.08
C GLN A 89 -11.52 -17.12 -9.27
N GLY A 90 -11.99 -16.74 -10.46
CA GLY A 90 -13.33 -17.06 -10.94
C GLY A 90 -14.22 -15.86 -11.25
N GLU A 91 -15.39 -16.17 -11.82
CA GLU A 91 -16.36 -15.20 -12.35
C GLU A 91 -17.23 -14.56 -11.27
N ALA A 92 -17.17 -15.08 -10.04
CA ALA A 92 -17.98 -14.63 -8.90
C ALA A 92 -17.67 -13.20 -8.39
N GLN A 93 -16.71 -12.52 -9.01
CA GLN A 93 -16.19 -11.21 -8.58
C GLN A 93 -15.85 -11.21 -7.08
N GLY A 94 -14.98 -12.14 -6.67
CA GLY A 94 -14.53 -12.25 -5.28
C GLY A 94 -13.73 -11.01 -4.85
N SER A 95 -13.83 -10.68 -3.57
CA SER A 95 -13.07 -9.61 -2.92
C SER A 95 -12.37 -10.17 -1.69
N LEU A 96 -11.07 -9.87 -1.55
CA LEU A 96 -10.27 -10.18 -0.37
C LEU A 96 -9.75 -8.87 0.22
N ARG A 97 -9.94 -8.70 1.53
CA ARG A 97 -9.49 -7.51 2.26
C ARG A 97 -8.74 -7.89 3.53
N VAL A 98 -7.77 -7.06 3.88
CA VAL A 98 -7.14 -7.07 5.19
C VAL A 98 -7.55 -5.79 5.90
N LEU A 99 -8.14 -5.95 7.07
CA LEU A 99 -8.63 -4.87 7.91
C LEU A 99 -7.88 -4.87 9.25
N LEU A 100 -7.67 -3.70 9.82
CA LEU A 100 -7.35 -3.52 11.23
C LEU A 100 -8.65 -3.32 11.98
N ARG A 101 -8.89 -4.14 13.00
CA ARG A 101 -10.02 -4.01 13.91
C ARG A 101 -9.54 -3.51 15.26
N ASP A 102 -10.02 -2.35 15.68
CA ASP A 102 -9.68 -1.80 16.99
C ASP A 102 -10.51 -2.43 18.13
N THR A 103 -10.23 -2.00 19.36
CA THR A 103 -10.94 -2.45 20.57
C THR A 103 -12.43 -2.03 20.60
N ASN A 104 -12.83 -1.04 19.81
CA ASN A 104 -14.23 -0.62 19.66
C ASN A 104 -14.95 -1.37 18.54
N GLN A 105 -14.30 -2.38 17.94
CA GLN A 105 -14.77 -3.13 16.77
C GLN A 105 -14.91 -2.28 15.50
N GLU A 106 -14.20 -1.15 15.43
CA GLU A 106 -14.11 -0.33 14.23
C GLU A 106 -13.07 -0.93 13.27
N ASP A 107 -13.47 -1.10 12.01
CA ASP A 107 -12.64 -1.72 10.98
C ASP A 107 -12.04 -0.65 10.04
N THR A 108 -10.71 -0.60 9.96
CA THR A 108 -9.97 0.24 9.02
C THR A 108 -9.34 -0.62 7.92
N PRO A 109 -9.58 -0.36 6.63
CA PRO A 109 -8.97 -1.13 5.55
C PRO A 109 -7.47 -0.83 5.43
N LEU A 110 -6.65 -1.88 5.40
CA LEU A 110 -5.21 -1.78 5.16
C LEU A 110 -4.85 -2.23 3.74
N TRP A 111 -5.53 -3.27 3.25
CA TRP A 111 -5.30 -3.85 1.93
C TRP A 111 -6.60 -4.38 1.34
N ALA A 112 -6.76 -4.27 0.03
CA ALA A 112 -7.93 -4.79 -0.67
C ALA A 112 -7.60 -5.21 -2.09
N LEU A 113 -8.22 -6.30 -2.53
CA LEU A 113 -8.16 -6.81 -3.89
C LEU A 113 -9.54 -7.31 -4.31
N LYS A 114 -9.88 -7.14 -5.59
CA LYS A 114 -11.16 -7.56 -6.16
C LYS A 114 -10.97 -8.13 -7.55
N GLY A 115 -11.80 -9.12 -7.89
CA GLY A 115 -11.85 -9.74 -9.20
C GLY A 115 -10.84 -10.85 -9.38
N ASP A 116 -10.91 -11.52 -10.53
CA ASP A 116 -10.07 -12.64 -10.89
C ASP A 116 -8.58 -12.26 -10.95
N GLN A 117 -7.73 -13.04 -10.27
CA GLN A 117 -6.27 -12.88 -10.23
C GLN A 117 -5.55 -14.03 -10.95
N GLY A 118 -6.31 -14.90 -11.61
CA GLY A 118 -5.82 -16.10 -12.25
C GLY A 118 -5.59 -17.27 -11.29
N PRO A 119 -5.07 -18.39 -11.81
CA PRO A 119 -4.99 -19.65 -11.08
C PRO A 119 -3.77 -19.75 -10.17
N HIS A 120 -2.87 -18.78 -10.14
CA HIS A 120 -1.62 -18.91 -9.39
C HIS A 120 -1.73 -18.28 -8.00
N TRP A 121 -1.00 -18.86 -7.05
CA TRP A 121 -0.75 -18.23 -5.76
C TRP A 121 0.04 -16.94 -5.95
N ARG A 122 -0.35 -15.91 -5.23
CA ARG A 122 0.27 -14.59 -5.23
C ARG A 122 0.53 -14.18 -3.81
N GLU A 123 1.62 -13.46 -3.61
CA GLU A 123 1.92 -12.86 -2.32
C GLU A 123 1.11 -11.56 -2.17
N GLY A 124 0.64 -11.26 -0.97
CA GLY A 124 0.06 -9.99 -0.56
C GLY A 124 0.88 -9.40 0.59
N ARG A 125 1.03 -8.07 0.61
CA ARG A 125 1.76 -7.34 1.65
C ARG A 125 0.99 -6.11 2.10
N THR A 126 1.06 -5.80 3.39
CA THR A 126 0.59 -4.53 3.93
C THR A 126 1.30 -4.19 5.23
N ILE A 127 1.43 -2.89 5.51
CA ILE A 127 1.94 -2.41 6.79
C ILE A 127 0.83 -2.52 7.83
N LEU A 128 1.15 -3.10 8.98
CA LEU A 128 0.36 -2.99 10.19
C LEU A 128 0.92 -1.81 11.00
N PRO A 129 0.11 -0.77 11.26
CA PRO A 129 0.58 0.41 11.96
C PRO A 129 0.97 0.10 13.41
N GLN A 130 1.88 0.90 13.95
CA GLN A 130 2.04 0.97 15.39
C GLN A 130 0.80 1.63 15.99
N SER A 131 0.28 1.04 17.06
CA SER A 131 -0.90 1.53 17.77
C SER A 131 -0.62 1.52 19.27
N PRO A 132 -1.04 2.53 20.04
CA PRO A 132 -0.93 2.53 21.50
C PRO A 132 -1.93 1.56 22.15
N LYS A 133 -2.91 1.05 21.40
CA LYS A 133 -3.92 0.08 21.84
C LYS A 133 -3.76 -1.22 21.07
N GLU A 134 -4.20 -2.32 21.68
CA GLU A 134 -4.35 -3.60 21.02
C GLU A 134 -5.34 -3.51 19.85
N TYR A 135 -5.08 -4.32 18.83
CA TYR A 135 -5.96 -4.48 17.67
C TYR A 135 -5.87 -5.91 17.13
N GLN A 136 -6.80 -6.28 16.26
CA GLN A 136 -6.75 -7.53 15.50
C GLN A 136 -6.59 -7.24 14.01
N VAL A 137 -5.91 -8.15 13.31
CA VAL A 137 -5.90 -8.20 11.86
C VAL A 137 -7.03 -9.11 11.41
N VAL A 138 -7.80 -8.65 10.42
CA VAL A 138 -8.96 -9.38 9.91
C VAL A 138 -8.84 -9.63 8.42
N PHE A 139 -8.85 -10.91 8.02
CA PHE A 139 -9.04 -11.30 6.62
C PHE A 139 -10.53 -11.42 6.33
N GLU A 140 -11.04 -10.52 5.49
CA GLU A 140 -12.44 -10.49 5.04
C GLU A 140 -12.53 -10.96 3.58
N GLY A 141 -13.32 -12.01 3.34
CA GLY A 141 -13.60 -12.53 2.00
C GLY A 141 -15.10 -12.54 1.69
N PHE A 142 -15.48 -12.15 0.48
CA PHE A 142 -16.87 -12.24 -0.01
C PHE A 142 -16.93 -12.26 -1.54
N PHE A 143 -18.10 -12.63 -2.08
CA PHE A 143 -18.36 -12.64 -3.53
C PHE A 143 -19.58 -11.78 -3.87
N ASP A 144 -19.55 -11.10 -5.01
CA ASP A 144 -20.70 -10.30 -5.47
C ASP A 144 -21.76 -11.18 -6.15
N HIS A 145 -21.33 -12.27 -6.80
CA HIS A 145 -22.17 -13.20 -7.56
C HIS A 145 -22.04 -14.64 -7.03
N PRO A 146 -23.10 -15.46 -7.10
CA PRO A 146 -23.08 -16.86 -6.67
C PRO A 146 -22.65 -17.79 -7.81
N THR A 147 -21.71 -17.35 -8.65
CA THR A 147 -21.16 -18.14 -9.77
C THR A 147 -19.88 -18.86 -9.33
N ARG A 148 -19.14 -19.47 -10.25
CA ARG A 148 -17.90 -20.19 -9.92
C ARG A 148 -16.80 -19.24 -9.48
N GLY A 149 -16.09 -19.61 -8.42
CA GLY A 149 -14.88 -18.96 -7.96
C GLY A 149 -14.50 -19.37 -6.56
N HIS A 150 -13.29 -19.02 -6.14
CA HIS A 150 -12.77 -19.32 -4.82
C HIS A 150 -11.79 -18.25 -4.35
N ILE A 151 -11.65 -18.15 -3.04
CA ILE A 151 -10.58 -17.41 -2.36
C ILE A 151 -9.85 -18.40 -1.48
N ARG A 152 -8.54 -18.49 -1.60
CA ARG A 152 -7.67 -19.27 -0.72
C ARG A 152 -6.64 -18.35 -0.09
N ILE A 153 -6.30 -18.60 1.17
CA ILE A 153 -5.25 -17.89 1.89
C ILE A 153 -4.37 -18.88 2.64
N ASP A 154 -3.08 -18.59 2.69
CA ASP A 154 -2.09 -19.42 3.37
C ASP A 154 -0.85 -18.60 3.79
N ASN A 155 0.02 -19.19 4.62
CA ASN A 155 1.33 -18.68 4.98
C ASN A 155 1.30 -17.22 5.48
N ILE A 156 0.43 -16.95 6.46
CA ILE A 156 0.29 -15.62 7.06
C ILE A 156 1.44 -15.36 8.04
N HIS A 157 2.18 -14.28 7.81
CA HIS A 157 3.36 -13.93 8.61
C HIS A 157 3.37 -12.43 8.94
N MET A 158 3.64 -12.11 10.20
CA MET A 158 3.84 -10.73 10.67
C MET A 158 5.31 -10.56 11.06
N SER A 159 6.05 -9.70 10.35
CA SER A 159 7.48 -9.52 10.54
C SER A 159 7.84 -8.09 10.92
N ASN A 160 8.76 -7.94 11.87
CA ASN A 160 9.43 -6.66 12.17
C ASN A 160 10.79 -6.53 11.46
N SER A 161 11.26 -7.57 10.77
CA SER A 161 12.59 -7.60 10.14
C SER A 161 12.58 -7.12 8.69
N ILE A 162 11.40 -6.86 8.12
CA ILE A 162 11.23 -6.36 6.76
C ILE A 162 11.05 -4.85 6.87
N GLU A 163 11.92 -4.11 6.19
CA GLU A 163 11.85 -2.65 6.14
C GLU A 163 10.49 -2.19 5.58
N LEU A 164 9.95 -1.10 6.11
CA LEU A 164 8.61 -0.63 5.76
C LEU A 164 8.53 -0.26 4.27
N GLU A 165 9.61 0.26 3.71
CA GLU A 165 9.76 0.58 2.29
C GLU A 165 9.62 -0.68 1.41
N GLN A 166 10.17 -1.81 1.85
CA GLN A 166 10.07 -3.10 1.16
C GLN A 166 8.68 -3.73 1.33
N CYS A 167 8.03 -3.46 2.45
CA CYS A 167 6.66 -3.91 2.71
C CYS A 167 5.63 -3.15 1.87
N ALA A 168 5.84 -1.84 1.69
CA ALA A 168 4.96 -0.96 0.93
C ALA A 168 5.17 -1.03 -0.60
N GLN A 169 6.12 -1.84 -1.08
CA GLN A 169 6.33 -2.00 -2.52
C GLN A 169 5.03 -2.50 -3.16
N PRO A 170 4.50 -1.82 -4.19
CA PRO A 170 3.38 -2.35 -4.94
C PRO A 170 3.78 -3.71 -5.51
N LEU A 171 2.87 -4.69 -5.43
CA LEU A 171 3.08 -6.01 -6.00
C LEU A 171 3.60 -5.83 -7.43
N PRO A 172 4.76 -6.41 -7.80
CA PRO A 172 5.25 -6.27 -9.15
C PRO A 172 4.23 -6.90 -10.09
N ALA A 173 3.46 -6.08 -10.80
CA ALA A 173 3.03 -6.47 -12.13
C ALA A 173 4.33 -6.69 -12.88
N LEU A 174 4.70 -7.96 -13.11
CA LEU A 174 5.85 -8.35 -13.92
C LEU A 174 5.96 -7.38 -15.09
N THR A 175 6.98 -6.54 -15.06
CA THR A 175 7.35 -5.68 -16.18
C THR A 175 7.72 -6.61 -17.32
N SER A 176 6.74 -6.93 -18.15
CA SER A 176 6.96 -7.50 -19.46
C SER A 176 7.61 -6.44 -20.33
N GLY A 177 8.80 -6.76 -20.84
CA GLY A 177 9.58 -5.96 -21.78
C GLY A 177 11.00 -5.78 -21.24
N ILE A 178 12.04 -6.38 -21.81
CA ILE A 178 12.39 -6.40 -23.24
C ILE A 178 13.22 -7.66 -23.52
N PRO A 179 12.90 -8.52 -24.51
CA PRO A 179 13.90 -9.42 -25.07
C PRO A 179 14.84 -8.55 -25.90
N ASN A 180 16.10 -8.50 -25.46
CA ASN A 180 17.17 -7.84 -26.18
C ASN A 180 17.24 -8.44 -27.59
N ARG A 181 16.86 -7.65 -28.60
CA ARG A 181 16.96 -7.99 -30.02
C ARG A 181 18.43 -8.13 -30.35
N LYS A 182 18.97 -9.35 -30.26
CA LYS A 182 20.22 -9.70 -30.93
C LYS A 182 19.92 -9.78 -32.43
N THR A 183 20.43 -8.79 -33.15
CA THR A 183 20.66 -8.82 -34.59
C THR A 183 21.40 -10.11 -34.95
N VAL A 184 20.75 -10.99 -35.70
CA VAL A 184 21.42 -12.10 -36.38
C VAL A 184 21.72 -11.63 -37.79
N ASP A 185 23.01 -11.60 -38.10
CA ASP A 185 23.59 -11.27 -39.40
C ASP A 185 22.99 -12.11 -40.53
N LEU A 186 22.76 -11.43 -41.66
CA LEU A 186 22.50 -12.05 -42.96
C LEU A 186 23.78 -12.72 -43.47
N GLY A 187 23.71 -14.03 -43.69
CA GLY A 187 24.75 -14.82 -44.36
C GLY A 187 24.15 -15.94 -45.23
N ASN A 188 24.06 -15.65 -46.52
CA ASN A 188 23.98 -16.45 -47.75
C ASN A 188 23.63 -17.97 -47.77
N ASP A 189 22.67 -18.27 -48.67
CA ASP A 189 22.56 -19.40 -49.62
C ASP A 189 21.99 -20.78 -49.18
N PRO A 190 21.44 -21.61 -50.10
CA PRO A 190 20.12 -21.43 -50.74
C PRO A 190 19.27 -22.74 -50.80
N ALA A 191 18.07 -22.63 -51.41
CA ALA A 191 17.20 -23.69 -51.95
C ALA A 191 16.19 -24.37 -51.01
N PHE A 192 14.88 -24.16 -51.24
CA PHE A 192 14.04 -25.11 -52.01
C PHE A 192 12.64 -24.51 -52.29
N ASN A 193 12.13 -24.84 -53.47
CA ASN A 193 10.96 -24.29 -54.15
C ASN A 193 9.59 -24.60 -53.48
N HIS A 194 8.69 -23.61 -53.48
CA HIS A 194 7.33 -23.79 -54.03
C HIS A 194 6.66 -22.43 -54.38
N LYS A 195 6.51 -22.16 -55.70
CA LYS A 195 5.49 -21.28 -56.32
C LYS A 195 4.09 -21.89 -56.05
N GLN A 196 2.93 -21.25 -56.03
CA GLN A 196 2.41 -19.94 -56.39
C GLN A 196 0.92 -19.98 -55.95
N HIS A 197 0.38 -18.91 -55.38
CA HIS A 197 -0.83 -18.30 -55.94
C HIS A 197 -0.99 -16.87 -55.40
N ILE A 198 -1.10 -15.91 -56.32
CA ILE A 198 -1.32 -14.48 -56.05
C ILE A 198 -2.79 -14.16 -56.25
N ASN A 199 -3.33 -13.34 -55.33
CA ASN A 199 -4.28 -12.23 -55.52
C ASN A 199 -4.57 -11.70 -54.10
N GLY A 200 -4.51 -10.43 -53.73
CA GLY A 200 -4.39 -9.15 -54.43
C GLY A 200 -5.13 -8.12 -53.55
N GLY A 201 -4.51 -6.97 -53.25
CA GLY A 201 -5.21 -5.76 -52.76
C GLY A 201 -5.18 -5.44 -51.26
N TRP A 202 -4.46 -4.36 -50.91
CA TRP A 202 -4.68 -3.47 -49.74
C TRP A 202 -5.66 -2.33 -50.16
N PRO A 203 -5.97 -1.30 -49.33
CA PRO A 203 -6.49 -1.16 -47.94
C PRO A 203 -7.81 -0.28 -48.01
N PRO A 204 -8.26 0.64 -47.10
CA PRO A 204 -7.85 1.05 -45.74
C PRO A 204 -9.00 1.31 -44.71
N PHE A 205 -8.60 1.81 -43.54
CA PHE A 205 -9.32 2.38 -42.39
C PHE A 205 -10.37 3.49 -42.70
N PHE A 206 -11.45 3.59 -41.89
CA PHE A 206 -11.90 4.73 -41.03
C PHE A 206 -13.43 4.74 -40.71
N SER A 207 -13.75 4.70 -39.41
CA SER A 207 -14.68 5.55 -38.61
C SER A 207 -16.21 5.71 -38.81
N THR A 208 -16.92 5.46 -37.67
CA THR A 208 -18.03 6.23 -37.01
C THR A 208 -19.50 5.99 -37.45
N PRO A 209 -20.53 6.54 -36.74
CA PRO A 209 -21.14 6.04 -35.49
C PRO A 209 -22.69 5.91 -35.60
N SER A 210 -23.37 5.29 -34.62
CA SER A 210 -24.83 5.45 -34.51
C SER A 210 -25.29 5.56 -33.06
N SER A 211 -25.84 6.72 -32.76
CA SER A 211 -26.65 7.09 -31.60
C SER A 211 -28.05 6.47 -31.71
N ASP A 212 -28.66 6.11 -30.57
CA ASP A 212 -30.06 6.47 -30.28
C ASP A 212 -30.37 6.36 -28.78
N LEU A 213 -31.05 7.41 -28.30
CA LEU A 213 -31.60 7.71 -26.96
C LEU A 213 -32.87 6.86 -26.70
N ASP A 214 -33.41 6.55 -25.52
CA ASP A 214 -33.69 7.21 -24.21
C ASP A 214 -34.42 6.15 -23.29
N PRO A 215 -34.91 6.38 -22.04
CA PRO A 215 -34.55 7.28 -20.92
C PRO A 215 -34.47 6.54 -19.52
N PRO A 216 -34.25 7.23 -18.36
CA PRO A 216 -33.73 6.62 -17.13
C PRO A 216 -34.77 6.35 -16.03
N SER A 217 -34.49 5.40 -15.12
CA SER A 217 -35.23 5.21 -13.87
C SER A 217 -34.30 5.20 -12.63
N VAL A 218 -34.34 6.34 -11.93
CA VAL A 218 -34.24 6.59 -10.47
C VAL A 218 -33.17 5.81 -9.66
N THR A 219 -32.10 6.52 -9.34
CA THR A 219 -31.12 6.21 -8.30
C THR A 219 -31.61 6.64 -6.91
N LEU A 220 -31.54 5.75 -5.92
CA LEU A 220 -31.50 6.13 -4.51
C LEU A 220 -30.03 6.14 -4.08
N VAL A 221 -29.43 7.33 -4.03
CA VAL A 221 -28.08 7.56 -3.50
C VAL A 221 -28.20 7.88 -2.01
N SER A 222 -27.42 7.16 -1.20
CA SER A 222 -27.33 7.29 0.25
C SER A 222 -26.68 8.62 0.67
N GLU A 223 -27.15 9.18 1.77
CA GLU A 223 -26.99 10.56 2.23
C GLU A 223 -25.60 10.91 2.84
N LYS A 224 -24.52 10.28 2.38
CA LYS A 224 -23.17 10.45 2.96
C LYS A 224 -22.07 10.94 1.99
N ASP A 225 -22.43 11.25 0.74
CA ASP A 225 -21.50 11.79 -0.28
C ASP A 225 -21.63 13.30 -0.54
N LYS A 226 -22.49 14.02 0.21
CA LYS A 226 -22.71 15.46 0.01
C LYS A 226 -21.51 16.34 0.41
N ASP A 227 -20.63 15.85 1.27
CA ASP A 227 -19.59 16.70 1.87
C ASP A 227 -18.34 16.86 0.97
N ASN A 228 -18.17 16.00 -0.03
CA ASN A 228 -17.04 16.04 -0.98
C ASN A 228 -17.45 16.31 -2.43
N ALA A 229 -18.75 16.44 -2.70
CA ALA A 229 -19.29 16.66 -4.04
C ALA A 229 -18.91 18.02 -4.65
N TRP A 230 -18.55 19.01 -3.83
CA TRP A 230 -18.17 20.35 -4.30
C TRP A 230 -16.82 20.37 -5.05
N LEU A 231 -15.88 19.48 -4.69
CA LEU A 231 -14.56 19.42 -5.33
C LEU A 231 -14.65 19.01 -6.81
N TYR A 232 -15.66 18.23 -7.18
CA TYR A 232 -15.92 17.81 -8.55
C TYR A 232 -16.70 18.85 -9.38
N THR A 233 -17.20 19.92 -8.73
CA THR A 233 -17.91 21.03 -9.40
C THR A 233 -17.02 22.26 -9.64
N LEU A 234 -15.80 22.27 -9.11
CA LEU A 234 -14.87 23.36 -9.34
C LEU A 234 -14.19 23.23 -10.70
N ASP A 235 -14.10 24.35 -11.42
CA ASP A 235 -13.32 24.43 -12.66
C ASP A 235 -11.88 23.97 -12.39
N PRO A 236 -11.31 23.04 -13.19
CA PRO A 236 -9.92 22.61 -13.06
C PRO A 236 -8.92 23.78 -13.04
N ILE A 237 -9.25 24.92 -13.66
CA ILE A 237 -8.43 26.14 -13.61
C ILE A 237 -8.43 26.74 -12.20
N LEU A 238 -9.56 26.74 -11.50
CA LEU A 238 -9.65 27.28 -10.15
C LEU A 238 -8.90 26.41 -9.13
N LEU A 239 -8.97 25.08 -9.27
CA LEU A 239 -8.21 24.16 -8.43
C LEU A 239 -6.70 24.36 -8.58
N THR A 240 -6.21 24.52 -9.82
CA THR A 240 -4.78 24.80 -10.05
C THR A 240 -4.35 26.14 -9.45
N ILE A 241 -5.18 27.19 -9.53
CA ILE A 241 -4.89 28.48 -8.89
C ILE A 241 -4.80 28.34 -7.37
N ILE A 242 -5.71 27.61 -6.73
CA ILE A 242 -5.71 27.40 -5.27
C ILE A 242 -4.43 26.65 -4.85
N VAL A 243 -4.08 25.58 -5.54
CA VAL A 243 -2.88 24.78 -5.24
C VAL A 243 -1.61 25.61 -5.41
N MET A 244 -1.47 26.33 -6.54
CA MET A 244 -0.29 27.14 -6.82
C MET A 244 -0.18 28.34 -5.85
N SER A 245 -1.30 28.92 -5.42
CA SER A 245 -1.31 30.01 -4.43
C SER A 245 -0.90 29.51 -3.05
N SER A 246 -1.40 28.34 -2.62
CA SER A 246 -1.02 27.75 -1.33
C SER A 246 0.46 27.37 -1.27
N LEU A 247 1.01 26.82 -2.37
CA LEU A 247 2.43 26.50 -2.48
C LEU A 247 3.31 27.75 -2.42
N GLY A 248 2.89 28.85 -3.07
CA GLY A 248 3.61 30.13 -3.02
C GLY A 248 3.69 30.72 -1.62
N VAL A 249 2.59 30.68 -0.86
CA VAL A 249 2.56 31.18 0.53
C VAL A 249 3.45 30.34 1.43
N LEU A 250 3.43 29.02 1.28
CA LEU A 250 4.25 28.10 2.09
C LEU A 250 5.75 28.30 1.82
N MET A 251 6.14 28.42 0.55
CA MET A 251 7.53 28.71 0.19
C MET A 251 7.98 30.10 0.68
N GLY A 252 7.10 31.10 0.63
CA GLY A 252 7.36 32.43 1.18
C GLY A 252 7.60 32.42 2.70
N ALA A 253 6.78 31.68 3.45
CA ALA A 253 6.92 31.54 4.89
C ALA A 253 8.21 30.81 5.28
N VAL A 254 8.58 29.75 4.55
CA VAL A 254 9.83 29.01 4.78
C VAL A 254 11.05 29.90 4.48
N CYS A 255 11.04 30.66 3.38
CA CYS A 255 12.12 31.59 3.06
C CYS A 255 12.23 32.73 4.11
N ALA A 256 11.11 33.30 4.56
CA ALA A 256 11.13 34.30 5.61
C ALA A 256 11.65 33.74 6.94
N GLY A 257 11.24 32.53 7.31
CA GLY A 257 11.73 31.83 8.50
C GLY A 257 13.23 31.55 8.45
N LEU A 258 13.76 31.12 7.29
CA LEU A 258 15.19 30.92 7.07
C LEU A 258 15.98 32.24 7.15
N LEU A 259 15.45 33.33 6.59
CA LEU A 259 16.08 34.65 6.69
C LEU A 259 16.10 35.14 8.14
N LEU A 260 14.99 35.00 8.88
CA LEU A 260 14.92 35.34 10.30
C LEU A 260 15.92 34.49 11.11
N TYR A 261 16.00 33.18 10.85
CA TYR A 261 16.99 32.31 11.48
C TYR A 261 18.43 32.76 11.21
N CYS A 262 18.76 33.06 9.96
CA CYS A 262 20.09 33.54 9.59
C CYS A 262 20.44 34.89 10.24
N THR A 263 19.49 35.83 10.31
CA THR A 263 19.72 37.14 10.98
C THR A 263 19.90 37.00 12.49
N CYS A 264 19.14 36.13 13.14
CA CYS A 264 19.31 35.80 14.56
C CYS A 264 20.65 35.10 14.83
N SER A 265 21.05 34.16 13.96
CA SER A 265 22.33 33.46 14.09
C SER A 265 23.53 34.37 13.83
N TYR A 266 23.39 35.36 12.93
CA TYR A 266 24.44 36.35 12.67
C TYR A 266 24.59 37.35 13.83
N SER A 267 23.48 37.72 14.47
CA SER A 267 23.48 38.54 15.69
C SER A 267 24.17 37.84 16.87
N GLY A 268 24.06 36.51 16.96
CA GLY A 268 24.78 35.69 17.95
C GLY A 268 26.29 35.56 17.71
N LEU A 269 26.78 35.86 16.50
CA LEU A 269 28.22 35.93 16.19
C LEU A 269 28.79 37.32 16.47
N SER A 270 28.02 38.40 16.31
CA SER A 270 28.46 39.75 16.67
C SER A 270 28.69 39.90 18.18
N SER A 271 27.91 39.23 19.04
CA SER A 271 28.16 39.24 20.49
C SER A 271 29.37 38.41 20.92
N ARG A 272 29.86 37.51 20.04
CA ARG A 272 30.97 36.60 20.33
C ARG A 272 32.34 37.17 19.92
N SER A 273 32.33 38.30 19.20
CA SER A 273 33.54 39.03 18.78
C SER A 273 34.00 40.11 19.77
N SER A 274 33.19 40.50 20.75
CA SER A 274 33.56 41.55 21.72
C SER A 274 34.04 41.01 23.07
N THR A 275 34.06 39.69 23.28
CA THR A 275 34.41 39.10 24.59
C THR A 275 35.83 38.54 24.67
N THR A 276 36.68 38.76 23.67
CA THR A 276 38.08 38.25 23.66
C THR A 276 39.15 39.34 23.74
N LEU A 277 38.78 40.63 23.86
CA LEU A 277 39.74 41.74 23.94
C LEU A 277 39.84 42.40 25.33
N GLU A 278 39.19 41.86 26.37
CA GLU A 278 39.27 42.39 27.75
C GLU A 278 40.20 41.60 28.68
N ASN A 279 41.00 40.64 28.17
CA ASN A 279 41.87 39.80 29.01
C ASN A 279 43.37 40.13 28.97
N TYR A 280 43.71 41.39 28.69
CA TYR A 280 45.04 41.94 28.99
C TYR A 280 44.92 42.84 30.22
N ASN A 281 45.01 42.24 31.41
CA ASN A 281 45.18 42.98 32.65
C ASN A 281 46.65 43.44 32.73
N PHE A 282 46.85 44.74 32.59
CA PHE A 282 48.12 45.43 32.77
C PHE A 282 48.30 45.68 34.28
N GLU A 283 49.36 45.14 34.88
CA GLU A 283 49.80 45.62 36.21
C GLU A 283 50.22 47.09 36.06
N LEU A 284 49.42 48.01 36.61
CA LEU A 284 49.93 49.26 37.17
C LEU A 284 48.88 49.96 38.05
N TYR A 285 49.44 50.62 39.04
CA TYR A 285 48.84 51.23 40.23
C TYR A 285 47.77 52.31 39.97
N ASP A 286 46.92 52.43 40.99
CA ASP A 286 46.22 53.63 41.49
C ASP A 286 44.98 54.16 40.74
N GLY A 287 43.89 54.33 41.51
CA GLY A 287 42.87 55.34 41.26
C GLY A 287 41.56 54.95 40.54
N ILE A 288 40.46 54.92 41.31
CA ILE A 288 39.11 55.43 40.93
C ILE A 288 38.18 54.52 40.09
N LYS A 289 37.37 53.74 40.81
CA LYS A 289 35.89 53.59 40.72
C LYS A 289 35.18 53.99 39.39
N HIS A 290 34.54 53.04 38.71
CA HIS A 290 33.09 53.11 38.40
C HIS A 290 32.49 51.76 37.98
N LYS A 291 31.44 51.36 38.69
CA LYS A 291 30.64 50.15 38.46
C LYS A 291 29.37 50.61 37.74
N VAL A 292 29.27 50.38 36.43
CA VAL A 292 28.00 50.51 35.70
C VAL A 292 27.51 49.11 35.37
N LYS A 293 26.46 48.70 36.08
CA LYS A 293 25.69 47.50 35.84
C LYS A 293 24.75 47.79 34.67
N ILE A 294 25.04 47.27 33.47
CA ILE A 294 24.05 47.22 32.38
C ILE A 294 23.34 45.88 32.44
N ASN A 295 22.01 45.99 32.47
CA ASN A 295 21.02 44.97 32.75
C ASN A 295 20.61 44.33 31.42
N GLN A 296 20.89 43.04 31.23
CA GLN A 296 20.46 42.33 30.03
C GLN A 296 19.02 41.82 30.23
N GLN A 297 18.06 42.60 29.73
CA GLN A 297 16.64 42.28 29.84
C GLN A 297 16.01 42.19 28.45
N ARG A 298 15.52 40.98 28.14
CA ARG A 298 14.43 40.61 27.22
C ARG A 298 14.53 41.05 25.75
N CYS A 299 14.71 40.07 24.88
CA CYS A 299 13.83 39.69 23.76
C CYS A 299 14.33 38.30 23.33
N CYS A 300 13.55 37.22 23.31
CA CYS A 300 12.34 37.06 22.53
C CYS A 300 11.29 36.24 23.30
N SER A 301 10.08 36.79 23.42
CA SER A 301 8.85 36.01 23.60
C SER A 301 8.15 35.95 22.24
N GLU A 302 7.64 34.76 21.90
CA GLU A 302 6.55 34.45 20.97
C GLU A 302 6.28 35.40 19.79
N ALA A 303 6.55 34.89 18.58
CA ALA A 303 5.56 34.65 17.52
C ALA A 303 6.22 33.89 16.37
#